data_AF-A0A3S5B1S3-F1
#
_entry.id   AF-A0A3S5B1S3-F1
#
_cell.length_a   1.000
_cell.length_b   1.000
_cell.length_c   1.000
_cell.angle_alpha   90.00
_cell.angle_beta   90.00
_cell.angle_gamma   90.00
#
_symmetry.space_group_name_H-M   'P 1'
#
loop_
_entity.id
_entity.type
_entity.pdbx_description
1 polymer ?
#
loop_
_entity_poly.entity_id
_entity_poly.type
_entity_poly.pdbx_seq_one_letter_code
_entity_poly.pdbx_strand_id
1 'polypeptide(L)'
;MVASNSILHFLPLFHQGGKFDHADRSFYSIARTWQNCQLHTSDVKELIPEFFYLSEMFENRNSFDLGHTEDGLRVNDVILPPWASTPEDFVRINRQALESEFVSCHLHHWIDLIFGYKQRGPEAIKATNVFCNLTYEGSVDWSKVSLPALTILILPSLLLAFRTT
;
A
#
# COMPACT_ATOMS: atom_id res chain seq x y z
N MET A 1 -9.96 0.89 -3.78
CA MET A 1 -8.79 0.02 -3.90
C MET A 1 -7.61 0.82 -3.42
N VAL A 2 -7.15 0.57 -2.19
CA VAL A 2 -6.22 1.47 -1.49
C VAL A 2 -4.84 0.83 -1.51
N ALA A 3 -4.04 1.17 -2.51
CA ALA A 3 -2.59 1.06 -2.35
C ALA A 3 -2.22 2.03 -1.23
N SER A 4 -1.73 1.51 -0.11
CA SER A 4 -1.39 2.37 1.01
C SER A 4 -0.09 3.09 0.71
N ASN A 5 -0.20 4.41 0.55
CA ASN A 5 0.92 5.34 0.46
C ASN A 5 1.85 5.31 1.68
N SER A 6 1.54 4.53 2.72
CA SER A 6 2.42 4.32 3.88
C SER A 6 3.75 3.63 3.51
N ILE A 7 3.87 3.03 2.32
CA ILE A 7 5.09 2.33 1.90
C ILE A 7 6.06 3.24 1.13
N LEU A 8 5.56 4.29 0.46
CA LEU A 8 6.41 5.22 -0.28
C LEU A 8 6.85 6.36 0.62
N HIS A 9 8.08 6.27 1.17
CA HIS A 9 8.69 7.25 2.07
C HIS A 9 8.75 8.71 1.55
N PHE A 10 8.52 8.95 0.25
CA PHE A 10 8.72 10.26 -0.38
C PHE A 10 7.49 11.18 -0.44
N LEU A 11 6.26 10.65 -0.43
CA LEU A 11 5.01 11.43 -0.41
C LEU A 11 4.57 11.97 0.99
N PRO A 12 4.91 11.33 2.13
CA PRO A 12 4.46 11.74 3.46
C PRO A 12 4.96 13.12 3.93
N LEU A 13 6.17 13.52 3.54
CA LEU A 13 6.81 14.75 4.05
C LEU A 13 6.01 16.02 3.74
N PHE A 14 5.39 16.09 2.57
CA PHE A 14 4.55 17.23 2.18
C PHE A 14 3.24 17.31 2.98
N HIS A 15 2.71 16.16 3.42
CA HIS A 15 1.46 16.08 4.17
C HIS A 15 1.65 16.18 5.69
N GLN A 16 2.85 15.89 6.20
CA GLN A 16 3.17 15.88 7.63
C GLN A 16 3.93 17.13 8.12
N GLY A 17 3.85 18.23 7.37
CA GLY A 17 4.47 19.50 7.77
C GLY A 17 6.00 19.44 7.78
N GLY A 18 6.61 18.64 6.90
CA GLY A 18 8.07 18.52 6.76
C GLY A 18 8.74 17.61 7.79
N LYS A 19 7.99 16.87 8.60
CA LYS A 19 8.51 15.84 9.52
C LYS A 19 8.06 14.44 9.08
N PHE A 20 8.88 13.44 9.39
CA PHE A 20 8.51 12.04 9.21
C PHE A 20 7.41 11.62 10.20
N ASP A 21 6.66 10.57 9.85
CA ASP A 21 5.62 10.00 10.70
C ASP A 21 6.23 9.37 11.96
N HIS A 22 5.39 9.01 12.91
CA HIS A 22 5.81 8.22 14.06
C HIS A 22 6.43 6.91 13.59
N ALA A 23 7.61 6.57 14.13
CA ALA A 23 8.41 5.42 13.71
C ALA A 23 7.61 4.10 13.68
N ASP A 24 6.74 3.85 14.66
CA ASP A 24 5.86 2.68 14.71
C ASP A 24 4.81 2.58 13.60
N ARG A 25 4.48 3.69 12.95
CA ARG A 25 3.57 3.74 11.79
C ARG A 25 4.32 3.70 10.46
N SER A 26 5.63 3.90 10.49
CA SER A 26 6.48 3.88 9.30
C SER A 26 6.67 2.46 8.79
N PHE A 27 6.84 2.33 7.48
CA PHE A 27 7.25 1.08 6.86
C PHE A 27 8.74 0.83 7.16
N TYR A 28 9.04 -0.15 8.01
CA TYR A 28 10.43 -0.47 8.36
C TYR A 28 10.74 -1.97 8.42
N SER A 29 9.74 -2.85 8.29
CA SER A 29 9.93 -4.30 8.28
C SER A 29 8.91 -4.99 7.40
N ILE A 30 9.38 -5.85 6.49
CA ILE A 30 8.53 -6.67 5.62
C ILE A 30 7.65 -7.60 6.47
N ALA A 31 8.26 -8.30 7.42
CA ALA A 31 7.56 -9.26 8.27
C ALA A 31 6.49 -8.59 9.15
N ARG A 32 6.82 -7.46 9.79
CA ARG A 32 5.85 -6.71 10.61
C ARG A 32 4.68 -6.20 9.76
N THR A 33 4.98 -5.64 8.59
CA THR A 33 3.94 -5.11 7.68
C THR A 33 3.01 -6.23 7.20
N TRP A 34 3.57 -7.37 6.80
CA TRP A 34 2.79 -8.54 6.42
C TRP A 34 1.89 -9.03 7.57
N GLN A 35 2.44 -9.16 8.78
CA GLN A 35 1.67 -9.58 9.96
C GLN A 35 0.53 -8.61 10.28
N ASN A 36 0.79 -7.30 10.21
CA ASN A 36 -0.24 -6.28 10.44
C ASN A 36 -1.41 -6.43 9.45
N CYS A 37 -1.11 -6.70 8.18
CA CYS A 37 -2.15 -6.90 7.15
C CYS A 37 -3.00 -8.16 7.39
N GLN A 38 -2.46 -9.16 8.10
CA GLN A 38 -3.19 -10.38 8.44
C GLN A 38 -3.99 -10.26 9.74
N LEU A 39 -3.51 -9.48 10.70
CA LEU A 39 -4.09 -9.40 12.05
C LEU A 39 -5.10 -8.25 12.20
N HIS A 40 -4.93 -7.16 11.47
CA HIS A 40 -5.76 -5.97 11.62
C HIS A 40 -6.76 -5.84 10.47
N THR A 41 -8.05 -5.82 10.80
CA THR A 41 -9.13 -5.70 9.81
C THR A 41 -9.15 -4.36 9.08
N SER A 42 -8.45 -3.35 9.59
CA SER A 42 -8.29 -2.04 8.95
C SER A 42 -7.07 -1.95 8.04
N ASP A 43 -6.20 -2.95 8.05
CA ASP A 43 -4.93 -2.95 7.32
C ASP A 43 -5.01 -3.88 6.10
N VAL A 44 -5.68 -3.41 5.05
CA VAL A 44 -5.96 -4.19 3.82
C VAL A 44 -5.05 -3.76 2.66
N LYS A 45 -3.75 -3.63 2.94
CA LYS A 45 -2.76 -3.13 1.96
C LYS A 45 -2.45 -4.18 0.89
N GLU A 46 -2.32 -3.70 -0.33
CA GLU A 46 -1.78 -4.46 -1.46
C GLU A 46 -0.37 -3.97 -1.80
N LEU A 47 0.44 -4.83 -2.42
CA LEU A 47 1.78 -4.48 -2.86
C LEU A 47 1.75 -3.51 -4.05
N ILE A 48 2.74 -2.63 -4.10
CA ILE A 48 2.99 -1.72 -5.23
C ILE A 48 4.03 -2.34 -6.20
N PRO A 49 4.05 -1.91 -7.48
CA PRO A 49 4.97 -2.46 -8.48
C PRO A 49 6.46 -2.43 -8.08
N GLU A 50 6.88 -1.44 -7.30
CA GLU A 50 8.26 -1.22 -6.86
C GLU A 50 8.83 -2.42 -6.07
N PHE A 51 7.98 -3.25 -5.42
CA PHE A 51 8.42 -4.49 -4.75
C PHE A 51 9.05 -5.52 -5.69
N PHE A 52 8.81 -5.40 -7.00
CA PHE A 52 9.22 -6.36 -8.01
C PHE A 52 10.36 -5.86 -8.91
N TYR A 53 10.81 -4.61 -8.75
CA TYR A 53 11.93 -4.11 -9.56
C TYR A 53 12.83 -3.04 -8.91
N LEU A 54 12.44 -2.40 -7.80
CA LEU A 54 13.17 -1.26 -7.24
C LEU A 54 13.76 -1.61 -5.86
N SER A 55 15.02 -2.08 -5.82
CA SER A 55 15.67 -2.50 -4.57
C SER A 55 15.99 -1.29 -3.67
N GLU A 56 16.19 -0.12 -4.27
CA GLU A 56 16.46 1.14 -3.58
C GLU A 56 15.39 1.56 -2.59
N MET A 57 14.15 1.10 -2.77
CA MET A 57 13.04 1.39 -1.87
C MET A 57 13.27 0.85 -0.45
N PHE A 58 14.10 -0.18 -0.29
CA PHE A 58 14.35 -0.83 1.00
C PHE A 58 15.57 -0.25 1.74
N GLU A 59 16.24 0.74 1.16
CA GLU A 59 17.47 1.33 1.69
C GLU A 59 17.30 2.81 2.01
N ASN A 60 17.76 3.23 3.18
CA ASN A 60 17.84 4.63 3.57
C ASN A 60 19.14 5.27 3.04
N ARG A 61 19.31 5.29 1.71
CA ARG A 61 20.53 5.83 1.06
C ARG A 61 20.83 7.29 1.42
N ASN A 62 19.77 8.07 1.68
CA ASN A 62 19.89 9.48 2.05
C ASN A 62 20.18 9.69 3.55
N SER A 63 20.31 8.63 4.33
CA SER A 63 20.60 8.68 5.77
C SER A 63 19.61 9.57 6.54
N PHE A 64 18.32 9.47 6.19
CA PHE A 64 17.27 10.21 6.89
C PHE A 64 17.16 9.76 8.35
N ASP A 65 16.83 10.70 9.24
CA ASP A 65 16.46 10.38 10.62
C ASP A 65 14.97 9.98 10.66
N LEU A 66 14.72 8.67 10.74
CA LEU A 66 13.39 8.08 10.75
C LEU A 66 12.88 7.80 12.18
N GLY A 67 13.64 8.18 13.20
CA GLY A 67 13.28 8.02 14.61
C GLY A 67 13.47 6.62 15.18
N HIS A 68 12.86 6.39 16.34
CA HIS A 68 12.90 5.12 17.07
C HIS A 68 11.48 4.67 17.37
N THR A 69 11.24 3.37 17.23
CA THR A 69 10.00 2.73 17.67
C THR A 69 9.87 2.79 19.20
N GLU A 70 8.66 2.55 19.72
CA GLU A 70 8.39 2.45 21.15
C GLU A 70 9.28 1.39 21.85
N ASP A 71 9.63 0.32 21.14
CA ASP A 71 10.52 -0.75 21.61
C ASP A 71 12.02 -0.34 21.60
N GLY A 72 12.33 0.90 21.21
CA GLY A 72 13.68 1.44 21.14
C GLY A 72 14.47 1.04 19.89
N LEU A 73 13.85 0.32 18.95
CA LEU A 73 14.49 0.00 17.67
C LEU A 73 14.59 1.26 16.80
N ARG A 74 15.81 1.62 16.40
CA ARG A 74 16.07 2.70 15.45
C ARG A 74 15.60 2.30 14.05
N VAL A 75 14.77 3.15 13.44
CA VAL A 75 14.30 2.94 12.05
C VAL A 75 15.39 3.43 11.09
N ASN A 76 15.76 2.57 10.14
CA ASN A 76 16.73 2.87 9.09
C ASN A 76 16.36 2.12 7.79
N ASP A 77 17.22 1.24 7.30
CA ASP A 77 16.91 0.33 6.20
C ASP A 77 15.77 -0.62 6.58
N VAL A 78 15.01 -1.05 5.58
CA VAL A 78 13.88 -1.95 5.80
C VAL A 78 14.40 -3.32 6.20
N ILE A 79 13.86 -3.87 7.29
CA ILE A 79 14.20 -5.21 7.76
C ILE A 79 13.61 -6.24 6.80
N LEU A 80 14.49 -6.93 6.09
CA LEU A 80 14.17 -7.96 5.12
C LEU A 80 13.92 -9.33 5.79
N PRO A 81 13.19 -10.24 5.13
CA PRO A 81 13.05 -11.63 5.57
C PRO A 81 14.39 -12.37 5.59
N PRO A 82 14.53 -13.44 6.39
CA PRO A 82 15.81 -14.16 6.56
C PRO A 82 16.34 -14.84 5.28
N TRP A 83 15.49 -15.02 4.26
CA TRP A 83 15.86 -15.60 2.97
C TRP A 83 16.44 -14.58 1.99
N ALA A 84 16.35 -13.28 2.27
CA ALA A 84 16.93 -12.22 1.46
C ALA A 84 18.09 -11.57 2.21
N SER A 85 19.31 -11.74 1.70
CA SER A 85 20.51 -11.11 2.29
C SER A 85 20.66 -9.66 1.88
N THR A 86 20.16 -9.27 0.70
CA THR A 86 20.17 -7.89 0.21
C THR A 86 18.81 -7.48 -0.36
N PRO A 87 18.54 -6.18 -0.50
CA PRO A 87 17.36 -5.67 -1.20
C PRO A 87 17.23 -6.20 -2.63
N GLU A 88 18.34 -6.39 -3.34
CA GLU A 88 18.35 -6.97 -4.69
C GLU A 88 17.89 -8.44 -4.67
N ASP A 89 18.33 -9.22 -3.69
CA ASP A 89 17.87 -10.60 -3.52
C ASP A 89 16.37 -10.64 -3.23
N PHE A 90 15.88 -9.74 -2.37
CA PHE A 90 14.46 -9.61 -2.06
C PHE A 90 13.63 -9.36 -3.32
N VAL A 91 14.00 -8.33 -4.09
CA VAL A 91 13.32 -7.95 -5.33
C VAL A 91 13.40 -9.07 -6.38
N ARG A 92 14.58 -9.67 -6.56
CA ARG A 92 14.80 -10.76 -7.52
C ARG A 92 13.90 -11.95 -7.22
N ILE A 93 13.82 -12.37 -5.95
CA ILE A 93 12.98 -13.50 -5.53
C ILE A 93 11.49 -13.15 -5.67
N ASN A 94 11.06 -11.94 -5.31
CA ASN A 94 9.68 -11.50 -5.52
C ASN A 94 9.30 -11.52 -7.00
N ARG A 95 10.19 -11.07 -7.89
CA ARG A 95 9.97 -11.12 -9.33
C ARG A 95 9.87 -12.55 -9.85
N GLN A 96 10.75 -13.45 -9.39
CA GLN A 96 10.66 -14.88 -9.72
C GLN A 96 9.35 -15.51 -9.24
N ALA A 97 8.87 -15.11 -8.05
CA ALA A 97 7.58 -15.57 -7.55
C ALA A 97 6.41 -15.04 -8.40
N LEU A 98 6.44 -13.76 -8.79
CA LEU A 98 5.44 -13.14 -9.65
C LEU A 98 5.37 -13.78 -11.04
N GLU A 99 6.52 -14.11 -11.61
CA GLU A 99 6.65 -14.76 -12.93
C GLU A 99 6.50 -16.30 -12.86
N SER A 100 6.19 -16.86 -11.68
CA SER A 100 6.05 -18.31 -11.50
C SER A 100 4.80 -18.86 -12.19
N GLU A 101 4.81 -20.16 -12.48
CA GLU A 101 3.63 -20.87 -13.02
C GLU A 101 2.44 -20.79 -12.06
N PHE A 102 2.70 -20.87 -10.74
CA PHE A 102 1.65 -20.74 -9.73
C PHE A 102 0.93 -19.39 -9.86
N VAL A 103 1.66 -18.28 -9.91
CA VAL A 103 1.03 -16.97 -10.07
C VAL A 103 0.38 -16.85 -11.45
N SER A 104 1.04 -17.29 -12.51
CA SER A 104 0.51 -17.23 -13.87
C SER A 104 -0.85 -17.93 -14.01
N CYS A 105 -1.02 -19.11 -13.39
CA CYS A 105 -2.28 -19.85 -13.41
C CYS A 105 -3.40 -19.19 -12.59
N HIS A 106 -3.09 -18.33 -11.61
CA HIS A 106 -4.09 -17.81 -10.66
C HIS A 106 -4.26 -16.29 -10.70
N LEU A 107 -3.38 -15.54 -11.37
CA LEU A 107 -3.36 -14.08 -11.38
C LEU A 107 -4.70 -13.48 -11.86
N HIS A 108 -5.37 -14.16 -12.79
CA HIS A 108 -6.68 -13.75 -13.28
C HIS A 108 -7.75 -13.67 -12.17
N HIS A 109 -7.65 -14.46 -11.10
CA HIS A 109 -8.55 -14.34 -9.96
C HIS A 109 -8.34 -13.04 -9.16
N TRP A 110 -7.10 -12.57 -9.05
CA TRP A 110 -6.82 -11.26 -8.46
C TRP A 110 -7.33 -10.14 -9.38
N ILE A 111 -7.13 -10.27 -10.70
CA ILE A 111 -7.69 -9.33 -11.69
C ILE A 111 -9.22 -9.26 -11.57
N ASP A 112 -9.90 -10.39 -11.35
CA ASP A 112 -11.36 -10.41 -11.15
C ASP A 112 -11.81 -9.58 -9.94
N LEU A 113 -11.04 -9.56 -8.85
CA LEU A 113 -11.32 -8.78 -7.64
C LEU A 113 -11.10 -7.28 -7.86
N ILE A 114 -10.03 -6.96 -8.56
CA ILE A 114 -9.52 -5.59 -8.69
C ILE A 114 -10.20 -4.87 -9.84
N PHE A 115 -10.25 -5.47 -11.02
CA PHE A 115 -10.76 -4.87 -12.26
C PHE A 115 -11.95 -5.62 -12.88
N GLY A 116 -12.22 -6.85 -12.45
CA GLY A 116 -13.25 -7.69 -13.06
C GLY A 116 -14.59 -7.70 -12.33
N TYR A 117 -15.36 -8.77 -12.55
CA TYR A 117 -16.75 -8.86 -12.11
C TYR A 117 -16.94 -9.00 -10.60
N LYS A 118 -15.87 -9.32 -9.85
CA LYS A 118 -15.89 -9.41 -8.38
C LYS A 118 -15.56 -8.08 -7.69
N GLN A 119 -15.45 -6.98 -8.45
CA GLN A 119 -15.22 -5.65 -7.89
C GLN A 119 -16.47 -5.08 -7.18
N ARG A 120 -17.68 -5.42 -7.66
CA ARG A 120 -18.95 -4.87 -7.14
C ARG A 120 -20.07 -5.93 -7.11
N GLY A 121 -21.18 -5.59 -6.46
CA GLY A 121 -22.39 -6.41 -6.46
C GLY A 121 -22.29 -7.68 -5.61
N PRO A 122 -23.17 -8.67 -5.84
CA PRO A 122 -23.24 -9.90 -5.04
C PRO A 122 -21.93 -10.71 -5.02
N GLU A 123 -21.19 -10.71 -6.13
CA GLU A 123 -19.93 -11.45 -6.24
C GLU A 123 -18.81 -10.82 -5.40
N ALA A 124 -18.79 -9.49 -5.27
CA ALA A 124 -17.89 -8.81 -4.33
C ALA A 124 -18.19 -9.15 -2.87
N ILE A 125 -19.48 -9.27 -2.50
CA ILE A 125 -19.89 -9.67 -1.14
C ILE A 125 -19.42 -11.09 -0.85
N LYS A 126 -19.66 -12.02 -1.78
CA LYS A 126 -19.22 -13.43 -1.65
C LYS A 126 -17.70 -13.55 -1.52
N ALA A 127 -16.96 -12.69 -2.21
CA ALA A 127 -15.50 -12.65 -2.18
C ALA A 127 -14.92 -11.77 -1.05
N THR A 128 -15.76 -11.24 -0.16
CA THR A 128 -15.33 -10.31 0.92
C THR A 128 -14.54 -9.09 0.41
N ASN A 129 -14.88 -8.61 -0.78
CA ASN A 129 -14.17 -7.56 -1.52
C ASN A 129 -14.99 -6.26 -1.63
N VAL A 130 -15.69 -5.90 -0.56
CA VAL A 130 -16.55 -4.70 -0.50
C VAL A 130 -15.85 -3.60 0.29
N PHE A 131 -15.61 -2.46 -0.35
CA PHE A 131 -14.98 -1.29 0.25
C PHE A 131 -16.01 -0.20 0.55
N CYS A 132 -15.57 0.87 1.23
CA CYS A 132 -16.40 2.04 1.49
C CYS A 132 -17.02 2.57 0.18
N ASN A 133 -18.32 2.87 0.20
CA ASN A 133 -19.08 3.27 -0.98
C ASN A 133 -18.43 4.44 -1.74
N LEU A 134 -17.78 5.36 -1.04
CA LEU A 134 -17.09 6.52 -1.61
C LEU A 134 -15.88 6.15 -2.48
N THR A 135 -15.35 4.93 -2.39
CA THR A 135 -14.20 4.49 -3.19
C THR A 135 -14.58 3.98 -4.57
N TYR A 136 -15.88 3.83 -4.85
CA TYR A 136 -16.36 3.40 -6.14
C TYR A 136 -16.61 4.60 -7.05
N GLU A 137 -16.12 4.52 -8.29
CA GLU A 137 -16.41 5.51 -9.33
C GLU A 137 -17.93 5.70 -9.49
N GLY A 138 -18.35 6.96 -9.62
CA GLY A 138 -19.75 7.37 -9.75
C GLY A 138 -20.54 7.50 -8.44
N SER A 139 -19.91 7.20 -7.28
CA SER A 139 -20.57 7.30 -5.96
C SER A 139 -20.75 8.73 -5.46
N VAL A 140 -19.97 9.68 -5.97
CA VAL A 140 -20.01 11.10 -5.62
C VAL A 140 -20.45 11.91 -6.84
N ASP A 141 -21.59 12.58 -6.72
CA ASP A 141 -22.04 13.57 -7.70
C ASP A 141 -21.41 14.93 -7.40
N TRP A 142 -20.25 15.17 -8.00
CA TRP A 142 -19.48 16.41 -7.81
C TRP A 142 -20.25 17.67 -8.19
N SER A 143 -21.28 17.57 -9.05
CA SER A 143 -22.11 18.72 -9.41
C SER A 143 -23.01 19.20 -8.26
N LYS A 144 -23.27 18.32 -7.27
CA LYS A 144 -24.10 18.61 -6.09
C LYS A 144 -23.28 18.94 -4.84
N VAL A 145 -21.96 18.78 -4.88
CA VAL A 145 -21.06 19.12 -3.77
C VAL A 145 -20.78 20.63 -3.81
N SER A 146 -21.60 21.43 -3.11
CA SER A 146 -21.49 22.89 -3.07
C SER A 146 -20.58 23.44 -1.97
N LEU A 147 -20.02 22.59 -1.11
CA LEU A 147 -19.27 23.01 0.08
C LEU A 147 -17.76 22.90 -0.15
N PRO A 148 -17.02 24.03 -0.18
CA PRO A 148 -15.56 24.04 -0.37
C PRO A 148 -14.80 23.12 0.61
N ALA A 149 -15.32 22.96 1.84
CA ALA A 149 -14.72 22.13 2.87
C ALA A 149 -14.86 20.60 2.62
N LEU A 150 -15.97 20.16 2.03
CA LEU A 150 -16.17 18.74 1.67
C LEU A 150 -15.29 18.34 0.49
N THR A 151 -15.09 19.25 -0.46
CA THR A 151 -14.18 19.05 -1.59
C THR A 151 -12.74 18.87 -1.11
N ILE A 152 -12.29 19.64 -0.10
CA ILE A 152 -10.94 19.53 0.49
C ILE A 152 -10.74 18.23 1.29
N LEU A 153 -11.78 17.67 1.92
CA LEU A 153 -11.68 16.42 2.70
C LEU A 153 -11.78 15.16 1.82
N ILE A 154 -12.61 15.21 0.78
CA ILE A 154 -12.91 14.04 -0.06
C ILE A 154 -11.90 13.91 -1.20
N LEU A 155 -11.42 15.02 -1.79
CA LEU A 155 -10.46 14.95 -2.91
C LEU A 155 -9.15 14.25 -2.56
N PRO A 156 -8.46 14.49 -1.42
CA PRO A 156 -7.22 13.77 -1.11
C PRO A 156 -7.46 12.26 -0.95
N SER A 157 -8.57 11.89 -0.31
CA SER A 157 -8.97 10.49 -0.09
C SER A 157 -9.31 9.77 -1.40
N LEU A 158 -9.84 10.49 -2.40
CA LEU A 158 -10.16 9.98 -3.73
C LEU A 158 -8.95 10.03 -4.68
N LEU A 159 -8.17 11.11 -4.70
CA LEU A 159 -6.92 11.20 -5.47
C LEU A 159 -5.94 10.09 -5.06
N LEU A 160 -5.92 9.68 -3.79
CA LEU A 160 -5.17 8.51 -3.33
C LEU A 160 -5.63 7.21 -3.99
N ALA A 161 -6.92 7.06 -4.25
CA ALA A 161 -7.52 5.86 -4.81
C ALA A 161 -7.42 5.79 -6.36
N PHE A 162 -7.20 6.92 -7.03
CA PHE A 162 -7.25 7.03 -8.50
C PHE A 162 -5.90 7.35 -9.18
N ARG A 163 -4.80 7.57 -8.44
CA ARG A 163 -3.49 7.93 -9.05
C ARG A 163 -2.67 6.74 -9.58
N THR A 164 -3.21 5.53 -9.60
CA THR A 164 -2.53 4.32 -10.11
C THR A 164 -3.24 3.68 -11.30
N THR A 165 -3.94 4.48 -12.13
CA THR A 165 -4.35 4.09 -13.50
C THR A 165 -3.59 4.90 -14.53
#